data_AF-A0A660HW20-F1
#
_entry.id   AF-A0A660HW20-F1
#
_cell.length_a   1.000
_cell.length_b   1.000
_cell.length_c   1.000
_cell.angle_alpha   90.00
_cell.angle_beta   90.00
_cell.angle_gamma   90.00
#
_symmetry.space_group_name_H-M   'P 1'
#
loop_
_entity.id
_entity.type
_entity.pdbx_description
1 polymer ?
#
loop_
_entity_poly.entity_id
_entity_poly.type
_entity_poly.pdbx_seq_one_letter_code
_entity_poly.pdbx_strand_id
1 'polypeptide(L)'
;MKEFVSENRSEELIKALTYLESHQILLISGVGGVGKSTLARALVDLRPVNVPEPFWFSFHDNQDAKLSDILEKLAAYMNAPEIVSFKAERREPGKIDIDKLTGELHRRSEIWLIFDDLSTILADQNYTDKEIELLFFSLRHNTHNAKVIITSRVLPIFENGESLIDVVEDEEKQHLNGLRTDFAVDYLARNGLGEVEPQKLEELATGVDGHLLALKLLVELVKRFGAKDILADLNMYQKEKEDTIKKARRLFDKLAGDEKEFLERISVYRELVSMKGLKDMFTENTSIDIVKKLVDKSLLETDHNGSYWLHPLIQEFSYGDLKDKKEAHMLAVKYYLSLPLPKNPTKKEDLQPVIEAHYHACEAGEYDFAADIIWRYNLPSLLNLWENPRTLIDIYKKLLPDDHFKDKPVLKDKQTHGAVLGNLGTAYSNLGEPRKAIEYYEQALKISREIGDRRGEGNHLGNLGLAYSDLGEPRKAIEYYEQALKISRETGDRRGEGNHLGNLGLAYSDLGEPRKAIEFLKQSLSIGKAIEDPRIISICEKKLKELDGTDDNEN
;
A
#
# COMPACT_ATOMS: atom_id res chain seq x y z
N MET A 1 13.72 14.33 18.18
CA MET A 1 13.89 14.40 16.71
C MET A 1 14.31 15.81 16.28
N LYS A 2 13.59 16.86 16.69
CA LYS A 2 13.97 18.26 16.48
C LYS A 2 15.41 18.56 16.92
N GLU A 3 15.78 18.24 18.16
CA GLU A 3 17.14 18.38 18.71
C GLU A 3 18.20 17.55 17.96
N PHE A 4 17.89 16.29 17.67
CA PHE A 4 18.81 15.38 16.98
C PHE A 4 19.15 15.83 15.54
N VAL A 5 18.15 16.33 14.81
CA VAL A 5 18.32 16.81 13.42
C VAL A 5 18.84 18.25 13.39
N SER A 6 18.40 19.11 14.32
CA SER A 6 18.88 20.49 14.42
C SER A 6 20.34 20.56 14.87
N GLU A 7 20.84 19.57 15.63
CA GLU A 7 22.23 19.56 16.11
C GLU A 7 23.18 18.76 15.21
N ASN A 8 22.75 17.64 14.61
CA ASN A 8 23.65 16.71 13.92
C ASN A 8 23.48 16.64 12.39
N ARG A 9 22.51 17.39 11.82
CA ARG A 9 22.25 17.49 10.37
C ARG A 9 21.88 18.91 9.94
N SER A 10 22.36 19.90 10.70
CA SER A 10 22.03 21.30 10.49
C SER A 10 22.45 21.79 9.11
N GLU A 11 23.59 21.34 8.58
CA GLU A 11 24.01 21.70 7.24
C GLU A 11 23.15 21.09 6.14
N GLU A 12 22.80 19.79 6.21
CA GLU A 12 21.90 19.17 5.23
C GLU A 12 20.52 19.82 5.27
N LEU A 13 20.06 20.17 6.46
CA LEU A 13 18.79 20.87 6.68
C LEU A 13 18.82 22.29 6.13
N ILE A 14 19.90 23.05 6.39
CA ILE A 14 20.11 24.39 5.84
C ILE A 14 20.20 24.32 4.32
N LYS A 15 21.01 23.41 3.77
CA LYS A 15 21.12 23.21 2.31
C LYS A 15 19.78 22.85 1.69
N ALA A 16 19.01 21.96 2.30
CA ALA A 16 17.67 21.60 1.83
C ALA A 16 16.69 22.77 1.91
N LEU A 17 16.71 23.55 3.01
CA LEU A 17 15.86 24.74 3.15
C LEU A 17 16.25 25.83 2.13
N THR A 18 17.54 26.15 2.00
CA THR A 18 18.06 27.09 0.99
C THR A 18 17.74 26.63 -0.42
N TYR A 19 17.85 25.34 -0.71
CA TYR A 19 17.45 24.78 -1.99
C TYR A 19 15.95 24.99 -2.26
N LEU A 20 15.11 24.75 -1.25
CA LEU A 20 13.68 25.00 -1.31
C LEU A 20 13.32 26.49 -1.42
N GLU A 21 14.23 27.45 -1.21
CA GLU A 21 13.95 28.87 -1.48
C GLU A 21 13.85 29.14 -2.99
N SER A 22 14.69 28.51 -3.80
CA SER A 22 14.75 28.70 -5.26
C SER A 22 14.08 27.59 -6.07
N HIS A 23 13.83 26.42 -5.48
CA HIS A 23 13.27 25.26 -6.16
C HIS A 23 11.94 24.79 -5.57
N GLN A 24 11.17 24.07 -6.40
CA GLN A 24 9.86 23.55 -6.02
C GLN A 24 9.90 22.06 -5.66
N ILE A 25 10.86 21.30 -6.17
CA ILE A 25 10.97 19.86 -5.91
C ILE A 25 12.33 19.54 -5.30
N LEU A 26 12.33 18.95 -4.12
CA LEU A 26 13.51 18.46 -3.43
C LEU A 26 13.49 16.93 -3.40
N LEU A 27 14.53 16.30 -3.98
CA LEU A 27 14.75 14.86 -3.83
C LEU A 27 15.81 14.59 -2.76
N ILE A 28 15.40 13.90 -1.70
CA ILE A 28 16.27 13.32 -0.67
C ILE A 28 16.54 11.86 -1.06
N SER A 29 17.73 11.59 -1.60
CA SER A 29 18.12 10.25 -2.05
C SER A 29 19.16 9.62 -1.13
N GLY A 30 19.39 8.30 -1.23
CA GLY A 30 20.40 7.60 -0.44
C GLY A 30 20.01 6.16 -0.09
N VAL A 31 20.96 5.37 0.40
CA VAL A 31 20.73 3.94 0.70
C VAL A 31 19.72 3.72 1.85
N GLY A 32 19.26 2.48 2.04
CA GLY A 32 18.30 2.15 3.10
C GLY A 32 18.85 2.48 4.49
N GLY A 33 18.05 3.09 5.38
CA GLY A 33 18.48 3.36 6.76
C GLY A 33 19.40 4.56 6.98
N VAL A 34 19.67 5.39 5.96
CA VAL A 34 20.46 6.65 6.11
C VAL A 34 19.67 7.84 6.69
N GLY A 35 18.39 7.67 7.04
CA GLY A 35 17.57 8.71 7.66
C GLY A 35 16.96 9.74 6.71
N LYS A 36 16.58 9.34 5.48
CA LYS A 36 15.90 10.22 4.51
C LYS A 36 14.55 10.76 5.05
N SER A 37 13.68 9.86 5.51
CA SER A 37 12.36 10.23 6.07
C SER A 37 12.50 11.05 7.36
N THR A 38 13.57 10.84 8.13
CA THR A 38 13.89 11.66 9.32
C THR A 38 14.23 13.09 8.92
N LEU A 39 15.03 13.28 7.87
CA LEU A 39 15.35 14.60 7.33
C LEU A 39 14.09 15.29 6.76
N ALA A 40 13.26 14.56 6.01
CA ALA A 40 12.00 15.09 5.49
C ALA A 40 11.05 15.55 6.61
N ARG A 41 10.91 14.79 7.70
CA ARG A 41 10.12 15.20 8.88
C ARG A 41 10.68 16.46 9.54
N ALA A 42 12.00 16.58 9.67
CA ALA A 42 12.60 17.78 10.25
C ALA A 42 12.41 19.03 9.40
N LEU A 43 12.43 18.91 8.06
CA LEU A 43 12.09 20.00 7.16
C LEU A 43 10.66 20.47 7.39
N VAL A 44 9.71 19.52 7.51
CA VAL A 44 8.30 19.80 7.81
C VAL A 44 8.12 20.56 9.12
N ASP A 45 8.89 20.21 10.16
CA ASP A 45 8.87 20.88 11.46
C ASP A 45 9.45 22.31 11.44
N LEU A 46 10.21 22.65 10.40
CA LEU A 46 10.85 23.95 10.19
C LEU A 46 10.22 24.78 9.08
N ARG A 47 9.12 24.32 8.47
CA ARG A 47 8.39 25.06 7.45
C ARG A 47 7.95 26.44 7.96
N PRO A 48 7.76 27.43 7.08
CA PRO A 48 7.26 28.74 7.48
C PRO A 48 5.94 28.66 8.26
N VAL A 49 5.75 29.51 9.27
CA VAL A 49 4.60 29.48 10.18
C VAL A 49 3.26 29.65 9.46
N ASN A 50 3.25 30.33 8.32
CA ASN A 50 2.08 30.57 7.48
C ASN A 50 1.77 29.43 6.49
N VAL A 51 2.60 28.38 6.43
CA VAL A 51 2.36 27.20 5.60
C VAL A 51 1.53 26.19 6.42
N PRO A 52 0.40 25.68 5.89
CA PRO A 52 -0.46 24.73 6.59
C PRO A 52 0.25 23.41 6.94
N GLU A 53 -0.41 22.56 7.73
CA GLU A 53 0.07 21.19 7.97
C GLU A 53 0.33 20.48 6.63
N PRO A 54 1.51 19.90 6.40
CA PRO A 54 1.84 19.33 5.09
C PRO A 54 1.06 18.06 4.77
N PHE A 55 0.89 17.82 3.48
CA PHE A 55 0.39 16.54 2.99
C PHE A 55 1.51 15.51 3.04
N TRP A 56 1.28 14.36 3.68
CA TRP A 56 2.25 13.27 3.75
C TRP A 56 1.69 11.99 3.15
N PHE A 57 2.36 11.47 2.12
CA PHE A 57 2.02 10.21 1.47
C PHE A 57 3.22 9.26 1.51
N SER A 58 3.04 8.11 2.14
CA SER A 58 4.06 7.06 2.25
C SER A 58 3.76 5.95 1.24
N PHE A 59 4.64 5.73 0.26
CA PHE A 59 4.49 4.62 -0.68
C PHE A 59 4.76 3.26 -0.02
N HIS A 60 5.53 3.23 1.06
CA HIS A 60 5.74 2.02 1.85
C HIS A 60 4.41 1.49 2.42
N ASP A 61 3.56 2.39 2.92
CA ASP A 61 2.25 2.05 3.49
C ASP A 61 1.15 1.89 2.42
N ASN A 62 1.44 2.26 1.17
CA ASN A 62 0.48 2.28 0.07
C ASN A 62 1.13 1.71 -1.22
N GLN A 63 1.63 0.48 -1.16
CA GLN A 63 2.48 -0.12 -2.22
C GLN A 63 1.72 -0.31 -3.55
N ASP A 64 0.43 -0.62 -3.49
CA ASP A 64 -0.46 -0.75 -4.66
C ASP A 64 -1.19 0.57 -4.99
N ALA A 65 -0.76 1.71 -4.43
CA ALA A 65 -1.41 2.98 -4.70
C ALA A 65 -1.39 3.32 -6.19
N LYS A 66 -2.55 3.71 -6.71
CA LYS A 66 -2.69 4.32 -8.04
C LYS A 66 -2.72 5.84 -7.97
N LEU A 67 -2.63 6.49 -9.12
CA LEU A 67 -2.84 7.94 -9.24
C LEU A 67 -4.16 8.40 -8.61
N SER A 68 -5.26 7.67 -8.81
CA SER A 68 -6.58 8.00 -8.24
C SER A 68 -6.51 8.13 -6.71
N ASP A 69 -5.79 7.23 -6.07
CA ASP A 69 -5.62 7.16 -4.62
C ASP A 69 -4.91 8.41 -4.08
N ILE A 70 -3.87 8.84 -4.80
CA ILE A 70 -3.09 10.04 -4.47
C ILE A 70 -3.96 11.28 -4.68
N LEU A 71 -4.64 11.38 -5.83
CA LEU A 71 -5.52 12.50 -6.17
C LEU A 71 -6.69 12.63 -5.19
N GLU A 72 -7.26 11.52 -4.72
CA GLU A 72 -8.33 11.53 -3.72
C GLU A 72 -7.86 12.06 -2.38
N LYS A 73 -6.70 11.60 -1.89
CA LYS A 73 -6.15 12.09 -0.63
C LYS A 73 -5.76 13.57 -0.75
N LEU A 74 -5.20 13.99 -1.88
CA LEU A 74 -4.88 15.38 -2.17
C LEU A 74 -6.13 16.26 -2.26
N ALA A 75 -7.17 15.80 -2.96
CA ALA A 75 -8.45 16.50 -3.06
C ALA A 75 -9.12 16.67 -1.70
N ALA A 76 -9.10 15.62 -0.86
CA ALA A 76 -9.61 15.70 0.51
C ALA A 76 -8.78 16.67 1.37
N TYR A 77 -7.45 16.58 1.30
CA TYR A 77 -6.53 17.47 2.03
C TYR A 77 -6.73 18.94 1.66
N MET A 78 -6.90 19.24 0.37
CA MET A 78 -7.12 20.61 -0.11
C MET A 78 -8.59 21.05 -0.03
N ASN A 79 -9.54 20.14 0.17
CA ASN A 79 -10.97 20.39 0.00
C ASN A 79 -11.30 20.88 -1.43
N ALA A 80 -10.82 20.14 -2.44
CA ALA A 80 -10.90 20.46 -3.87
C ALA A 80 -11.50 19.28 -4.68
N PRO A 81 -12.83 19.08 -4.63
CA PRO A 81 -13.50 17.93 -5.25
C PRO A 81 -13.40 17.88 -6.77
N GLU A 82 -13.11 19.00 -7.43
CA GLU A 82 -12.91 19.09 -8.88
C GLU A 82 -11.74 18.23 -9.38
N ILE A 83 -10.74 17.98 -8.53
CA ILE A 83 -9.57 17.13 -8.85
C ILE A 83 -10.02 15.68 -9.09
N VAL A 84 -11.09 15.22 -8.43
CA VAL A 84 -11.60 13.84 -8.56
C VAL A 84 -12.76 13.71 -9.56
N SER A 85 -12.82 14.61 -10.55
CA SER A 85 -13.88 14.60 -11.57
C SER A 85 -13.99 13.28 -12.35
N PHE A 86 -12.87 12.57 -12.52
CA PHE A 86 -12.81 11.25 -13.14
C PHE A 86 -13.77 10.23 -12.49
N LYS A 87 -14.08 10.38 -11.20
CA LYS A 87 -15.06 9.52 -10.51
C LYS A 87 -16.47 9.71 -11.04
N ALA A 88 -16.90 10.97 -11.21
CA ALA A 88 -18.21 11.28 -11.75
C ALA A 88 -18.33 10.85 -13.22
N GLU A 89 -17.22 10.95 -13.96
CA GLU A 89 -17.09 10.57 -15.36
C GLU A 89 -16.84 9.07 -15.57
N ARG A 90 -16.70 8.28 -14.48
CA ARG A 90 -16.41 6.83 -14.50
C ARG A 90 -15.25 6.45 -15.42
N ARG A 91 -14.17 7.21 -15.34
CA ARG A 91 -12.93 6.95 -16.08
C ARG A 91 -11.73 6.92 -15.14
N GLU A 92 -10.62 6.39 -15.63
CA GLU A 92 -9.35 6.50 -14.93
C GLU A 92 -8.87 7.96 -14.91
N PRO A 93 -8.19 8.38 -13.83
CA PRO A 93 -7.57 9.70 -13.77
C PRO A 93 -6.45 9.80 -14.80
N GLY A 94 -6.25 11.00 -15.33
CA GLY A 94 -5.16 11.23 -16.27
C GLY A 94 -4.76 12.69 -16.29
N LYS A 95 -4.23 13.13 -17.43
CA LYS A 95 -3.71 14.48 -17.61
C LYS A 95 -4.69 15.58 -17.18
N ILE A 96 -5.97 15.44 -17.50
CA ILE A 96 -7.00 16.44 -17.16
C ILE A 96 -7.10 16.62 -15.64
N ASP A 97 -7.05 15.55 -14.86
CA ASP A 97 -7.19 15.61 -13.40
C ASP A 97 -5.91 16.14 -12.75
N ILE A 98 -4.76 15.82 -13.33
CA ILE A 98 -3.46 16.39 -12.92
C ILE A 98 -3.37 17.89 -13.28
N ASP A 99 -3.91 18.31 -14.41
CA ASP A 99 -4.01 19.72 -14.79
C ASP A 99 -4.92 20.47 -13.80
N LYS A 100 -6.01 19.85 -13.32
CA LYS A 100 -6.85 20.41 -12.25
C LYS A 100 -6.11 20.50 -10.93
N LEU A 101 -5.37 19.45 -10.55
CA LEU A 101 -4.50 19.47 -9.36
C LEU A 101 -3.48 20.61 -9.44
N THR A 102 -2.69 20.68 -10.51
CA THR A 102 -1.66 21.71 -10.66
C THR A 102 -2.26 23.12 -10.74
N GLY A 103 -3.41 23.28 -11.39
CA GLY A 103 -4.17 24.53 -11.37
C GLY A 103 -4.64 24.93 -9.97
N GLU A 104 -5.03 23.98 -9.13
CA GLU A 104 -5.40 24.23 -7.73
C GLU A 104 -4.19 24.58 -6.86
N LEU A 105 -3.08 23.86 -7.04
CA LEU A 105 -1.80 24.18 -6.38
C LEU A 105 -1.28 25.57 -6.78
N HIS A 106 -1.56 26.03 -7.99
CA HIS A 106 -1.20 27.37 -8.47
C HIS A 106 -2.03 28.48 -7.79
N ARG A 107 -3.31 28.23 -7.51
CA ARG A 107 -4.22 29.23 -6.91
C ARG A 107 -4.02 29.42 -5.41
N ARG A 108 -3.40 28.45 -4.74
CA ARG A 108 -3.22 28.45 -3.28
C ARG A 108 -1.97 29.21 -2.85
N SER A 109 -1.99 29.67 -1.60
CA SER A 109 -0.75 29.97 -0.89
C SER A 109 0.12 28.72 -0.79
N GLU A 110 1.42 28.88 -0.56
CA GLU A 110 2.37 27.77 -0.48
C GLU A 110 1.87 26.64 0.43
N ILE A 111 1.95 25.41 -0.08
CA ILE A 111 1.70 24.17 0.65
C ILE A 111 2.85 23.20 0.43
N TRP A 112 3.08 22.30 1.37
CA TRP A 112 4.15 21.32 1.27
C TRP A 112 3.56 19.92 1.05
N LEU A 113 4.07 19.22 0.05
CA LEU A 113 3.67 17.87 -0.33
C LEU A 113 4.86 16.93 -0.13
N ILE A 114 4.69 15.88 0.68
CA ILE A 114 5.75 14.92 0.98
C ILE A 114 5.36 13.55 0.43
N PHE A 115 6.24 13.01 -0.39
CA PHE A 115 6.15 11.69 -0.99
C PHE A 115 7.31 10.83 -0.49
N ASP A 116 7.04 9.97 0.49
CA ASP A 116 8.04 9.17 1.21
C ASP A 116 8.16 7.76 0.61
N ASP A 117 9.39 7.28 0.48
CA ASP A 117 9.79 5.96 -0.03
C ASP A 117 9.32 5.64 -1.46
N LEU A 118 9.47 6.62 -2.36
CA LEU A 118 9.07 6.50 -3.78
C LEU A 118 9.71 5.30 -4.49
N SER A 119 10.89 4.85 -4.05
CA SER A 119 11.56 3.64 -4.56
C SER A 119 10.71 2.37 -4.50
N THR A 120 9.65 2.34 -3.70
CA THR A 120 8.72 1.20 -3.61
C THR A 120 7.95 0.98 -4.91
N ILE A 121 7.72 2.03 -5.71
CA ILE A 121 6.97 1.99 -6.96
C ILE A 121 7.85 2.22 -8.20
N LEU A 122 9.16 1.97 -8.07
CA LEU A 122 10.12 2.09 -9.15
C LEU A 122 10.71 0.71 -9.49
N ALA A 123 10.79 0.40 -10.78
CA ALA A 123 11.59 -0.70 -11.29
C ALA A 123 12.96 -0.15 -11.70
N ASP A 124 13.97 -0.44 -10.87
CA ASP A 124 15.31 0.16 -10.88
C ASP A 124 15.31 1.68 -10.68
N GLN A 125 14.95 2.44 -11.71
CA GLN A 125 14.84 3.89 -11.71
C GLN A 125 13.56 4.39 -12.39
N ASN A 126 12.86 3.52 -13.13
CA ASN A 126 11.68 3.90 -13.91
C ASN A 126 10.41 3.67 -13.10
N TYR A 127 9.40 4.51 -13.32
CA TYR A 127 8.09 4.33 -12.73
C TYR A 127 7.45 3.03 -13.24
N THR A 128 6.86 2.27 -12.34
CA THR A 128 6.06 1.09 -12.72
C THR A 128 4.66 1.47 -13.20
N ASP A 129 4.20 2.67 -12.86
CA ASP A 129 2.86 3.21 -13.14
C ASP A 129 2.99 4.54 -13.90
N LYS A 130 2.45 4.58 -15.13
CA LYS A 130 2.59 5.73 -16.05
C LYS A 130 1.75 6.92 -15.61
N GLU A 131 0.65 6.68 -14.90
CA GLU A 131 -0.23 7.71 -14.38
C GLU A 131 0.42 8.43 -13.20
N ILE A 132 1.10 7.70 -12.31
CA ILE A 132 1.91 8.29 -11.23
C ILE A 132 3.13 9.00 -11.79
N GLU A 133 3.77 8.44 -12.81
CA GLU A 133 4.83 9.13 -13.54
C GLU A 133 4.35 10.50 -14.05
N LEU A 134 3.16 10.55 -14.65
CA LEU A 134 2.55 11.78 -15.17
C LEU A 134 2.32 12.82 -14.07
N LEU A 135 1.94 12.40 -12.85
CA LEU A 135 1.81 13.31 -11.70
C LEU A 135 3.14 14.01 -11.41
N PHE A 136 4.22 13.24 -11.27
CA PHE A 136 5.54 13.80 -10.96
C PHE A 136 6.13 14.60 -12.11
N PHE A 137 5.87 14.19 -13.36
CA PHE A 137 6.21 14.96 -14.55
C PHE A 137 5.51 16.33 -14.53
N SER A 138 4.21 16.37 -14.25
CA SER A 138 3.47 17.64 -14.16
C SER A 138 3.88 18.50 -12.97
N LEU A 139 4.18 17.93 -11.81
CA LEU A 139 4.72 18.70 -10.69
C LEU A 139 6.08 19.33 -11.02
N ARG A 140 6.90 18.66 -11.84
CA ARG A 140 8.21 19.20 -12.24
C ARG A 140 8.08 20.35 -13.25
N HIS A 141 7.21 20.21 -14.24
CA HIS A 141 7.20 21.13 -15.39
C HIS A 141 6.12 22.21 -15.32
N ASN A 142 5.05 22.04 -14.52
CA ASN A 142 3.98 23.03 -14.39
C ASN A 142 4.27 24.02 -13.27
N THR A 143 3.92 25.28 -13.49
CA THR A 143 4.01 26.32 -12.45
C THR A 143 2.96 26.15 -11.35
N HIS A 144 3.39 25.91 -10.12
CA HIS A 144 2.53 25.83 -8.94
C HIS A 144 3.18 26.43 -7.69
N ASN A 145 2.43 26.67 -6.62
CA ASN A 145 3.01 27.21 -5.37
C ASN A 145 3.40 26.12 -4.36
N ALA A 146 3.35 24.84 -4.74
CA ALA A 146 3.71 23.75 -3.84
C ALA A 146 5.24 23.57 -3.72
N LYS A 147 5.70 23.23 -2.51
CA LYS A 147 7.02 22.62 -2.29
C LYS A 147 6.83 21.11 -2.17
N VAL A 148 7.49 20.35 -3.03
CA VAL A 148 7.38 18.89 -3.12
C VAL A 148 8.67 18.27 -2.58
N ILE A 149 8.58 17.48 -1.52
CA ILE A 149 9.73 16.78 -0.92
C ILE A 149 9.55 15.29 -1.17
N ILE A 150 10.55 14.66 -1.77
CA ILE A 150 10.49 13.26 -2.18
C ILE A 150 11.63 12.52 -1.52
N THR A 151 11.36 11.34 -0.95
CA THR A 151 12.43 10.43 -0.51
C THR A 151 12.47 9.19 -1.39
N SER A 152 13.67 8.77 -1.81
CA SER A 152 13.84 7.59 -2.66
C SER A 152 15.22 6.96 -2.45
N ARG A 153 15.36 5.66 -2.70
CA ARG A 153 16.69 5.00 -2.75
C ARG A 153 17.47 5.33 -4.03
N VAL A 154 16.77 5.69 -5.09
CA VAL A 154 17.28 5.87 -6.45
C VAL A 154 16.79 7.19 -7.04
N LEU A 155 17.46 7.70 -8.07
CA LEU A 155 16.97 8.83 -8.84
C LEU A 155 15.86 8.33 -9.79
N PRO A 156 14.61 8.83 -9.66
CA PRO A 156 13.55 8.43 -10.58
C PRO A 156 13.78 9.03 -11.97
N ILE A 157 13.53 8.22 -13.00
CA ILE A 157 13.66 8.56 -14.41
C ILE A 157 12.29 8.38 -15.08
N PHE A 158 11.94 9.37 -15.89
CA PHE A 158 10.76 9.36 -16.75
C PHE A 158 11.02 8.51 -18.01
N GLU A 159 9.95 8.03 -18.66
CA GLU A 159 10.00 7.23 -19.89
C GLU A 159 10.75 7.94 -21.03
N ASN A 160 10.74 9.28 -21.03
CA ASN A 160 11.49 10.09 -22.00
C ASN A 160 13.00 10.19 -21.69
N GLY A 161 13.49 9.55 -20.63
CA GLY A 161 14.88 9.55 -20.18
C GLY A 161 15.27 10.73 -19.30
N GLU A 162 14.37 11.68 -19.03
CA GLU A 162 14.64 12.78 -18.13
C GLU A 162 14.57 12.33 -16.66
N SER A 163 15.36 12.95 -15.79
CA SER A 163 15.31 12.70 -14.34
C SER A 163 14.23 13.54 -13.66
N LEU A 164 13.70 13.09 -12.53
CA LEU A 164 12.69 13.86 -11.75
C LEU A 164 13.15 15.25 -11.30
N ILE A 165 14.46 15.44 -11.19
CA ILE A 165 15.09 16.72 -10.90
C ILE A 165 16.27 16.89 -11.85
N ASP A 166 16.62 18.14 -12.15
CA ASP A 166 17.79 18.44 -12.97
C ASP A 166 19.07 18.00 -12.25
N VAL A 167 19.96 17.31 -12.96
CA VAL A 167 21.22 16.83 -12.40
C VAL A 167 22.32 17.80 -12.83
N VAL A 168 22.52 18.85 -12.05
CA VAL A 168 23.71 19.72 -12.16
C VAL A 168 24.77 19.14 -11.23
N GLU A 169 25.99 18.92 -11.74
CA GLU A 169 27.07 18.14 -11.09
C GLU A 169 27.45 18.63 -9.67
N ASP A 170 27.08 19.86 -9.28
CA ASP A 170 27.48 20.46 -8.00
C ASP A 170 26.35 20.92 -7.05
N GLU A 171 25.06 20.95 -7.42
CA GLU A 171 24.06 21.68 -6.59
C GLU A 171 22.82 20.93 -6.06
N GLU A 172 22.28 19.86 -6.66
CA GLU A 172 20.81 19.70 -6.53
C GLU A 172 20.25 18.35 -6.06
N LYS A 173 21.07 17.37 -5.70
CA LYS A 173 20.60 16.16 -5.01
C LYS A 173 20.99 16.23 -3.55
N GLN A 174 20.01 16.22 -2.64
CA GLN A 174 20.28 15.87 -1.24
C GLN A 174 20.51 14.36 -1.18
N HIS A 175 21.66 13.92 -1.67
CA HIS A 175 22.09 12.54 -1.60
C HIS A 175 22.74 12.29 -0.24
N LEU A 176 22.02 11.58 0.62
CA LEU A 176 22.49 11.19 1.93
C LEU A 176 23.41 9.98 1.80
N ASN A 177 24.72 10.26 1.83
CA ASN A 177 25.77 9.24 1.91
C ASN A 177 25.97 8.67 3.32
N GLY A 178 25.24 9.18 4.32
CA GLY A 178 25.54 8.99 5.73
C GLY A 178 25.70 10.34 6.42
N LEU A 179 26.01 10.35 7.72
CA LEU A 179 26.44 11.54 8.44
C LEU A 179 27.85 11.92 8.00
N ARG A 180 28.15 13.22 7.87
CA ARG A 180 29.54 13.68 7.74
C ARG A 180 30.38 13.16 8.91
N THR A 181 31.67 12.94 8.67
CA THR A 181 32.56 12.33 9.65
C THR A 181 32.58 13.05 10.98
N ASP A 182 32.59 14.38 11.00
CA ASP A 182 32.55 15.19 12.22
C ASP A 182 31.25 14.99 13.03
N PHE A 183 30.09 14.99 12.36
CA PHE A 183 28.81 14.70 13.01
C PHE A 183 28.68 13.24 13.44
N ALA A 184 29.23 12.30 12.67
CA ALA A 184 29.28 10.90 13.04
C ALA A 184 30.17 10.69 14.28
N VAL A 185 31.31 11.38 14.36
CA VAL A 185 32.19 11.41 15.54
C VAL A 185 31.44 11.97 16.76
N ASP A 186 30.76 13.11 16.60
CA ASP A 186 29.97 13.72 17.67
C ASP A 186 28.82 12.80 18.11
N TYR A 187 28.11 12.18 17.15
CA TYR A 187 27.11 11.16 17.43
C TYR A 187 27.69 10.01 18.27
N LEU A 188 28.80 9.42 17.85
CA LEU A 188 29.45 8.33 18.58
C LEU A 188 29.84 8.78 20.00
N ALA A 189 30.46 9.95 20.14
CA ALA A 189 30.88 10.51 21.41
C ALA A 189 29.70 10.71 22.38
N ARG A 190 28.64 11.39 21.92
CA ARG A 190 27.43 11.67 22.70
C ARG A 190 26.63 10.43 23.07
N ASN A 191 26.70 9.37 22.25
CA ASN A 191 25.99 8.12 22.51
C ASN A 191 26.82 7.12 23.36
N GLY A 192 27.83 7.62 24.09
CA GLY A 192 28.54 6.88 25.13
C GLY A 192 29.92 6.39 24.74
N LEU A 193 30.52 6.94 23.67
CA LEU A 193 31.91 6.70 23.30
C LEU A 193 32.81 7.94 23.51
N GLY A 194 32.39 8.91 24.33
CA GLY A 194 33.14 10.16 24.56
C GLY A 194 34.54 9.98 25.19
N GLU A 195 34.81 8.83 25.82
CA GLU A 195 36.14 8.48 26.34
C GLU A 195 37.06 7.85 25.29
N VAL A 196 36.54 7.50 24.11
CA VAL A 196 37.34 6.98 23.00
C VAL A 196 38.08 8.13 22.33
N GLU A 197 39.37 7.89 22.01
CA GLU A 197 40.21 8.88 21.33
C GLU A 197 39.55 9.41 20.05
N PRO A 198 39.55 10.74 19.79
CA PRO A 198 38.89 11.34 18.64
C PRO A 198 39.29 10.73 17.29
N GLN A 199 40.58 10.38 17.13
CA GLN A 199 41.08 9.74 15.91
C GLN A 199 40.44 8.37 15.66
N LYS A 200 40.22 7.57 16.72
CA LYS A 200 39.53 6.27 16.60
C LYS A 200 38.05 6.45 16.30
N LEU A 201 37.41 7.48 16.86
CA LEU A 201 36.02 7.81 16.51
C LEU A 201 35.89 8.19 15.04
N GLU A 202 36.86 8.94 14.51
CA GLU A 202 36.92 9.34 13.11
C GLU A 202 37.10 8.13 12.18
N GLU A 203 38.01 7.21 12.53
CA GLU A 203 38.20 5.95 11.82
C GLU A 203 36.94 5.06 11.86
N LEU A 204 36.25 4.97 13.01
CA LEU A 204 35.00 4.21 13.14
C LEU A 204 33.89 4.81 12.26
N ALA A 205 33.74 6.14 12.29
CA ALA A 205 32.76 6.87 11.50
C ALA A 205 32.99 6.69 10.00
N THR A 206 34.24 6.83 9.56
CA THR A 206 34.64 6.70 8.16
C THR A 206 34.55 5.25 7.69
N GLY A 207 34.85 4.27 8.56
CA GLY A 207 34.79 2.85 8.23
C GLY A 207 33.41 2.36 7.79
N VAL A 208 32.34 3.01 8.26
CA VAL A 208 30.94 2.74 7.87
C VAL A 208 30.33 3.85 7.02
N ASP A 209 31.16 4.72 6.45
CA ASP A 209 30.75 5.81 5.55
C ASP A 209 29.69 6.72 6.20
N GLY A 210 29.69 6.86 7.53
CA GLY A 210 28.70 7.65 8.28
C GLY A 210 27.28 7.07 8.27
N HIS A 211 27.06 5.84 7.82
CA HIS A 211 25.72 5.25 7.72
C HIS A 211 25.03 5.17 9.09
N LEU A 212 23.86 5.80 9.22
CA LEU A 212 23.21 6.01 10.53
C LEU A 212 22.93 4.71 11.30
N LEU A 213 22.37 3.69 10.65
CA LEU A 213 22.18 2.38 11.30
C LEU A 213 23.53 1.77 11.73
N ALA A 214 24.54 1.78 10.86
CA ALA A 214 25.85 1.23 11.17
C ALA A 214 26.50 1.97 12.35
N LEU A 215 26.37 3.30 12.41
CA LEU A 215 26.80 4.09 13.56
C LEU A 215 26.07 3.68 14.85
N LYS A 216 24.75 3.47 14.80
CA LYS A 216 23.95 2.95 15.93
C LYS A 216 24.49 1.60 16.42
N LEU A 217 24.80 0.69 15.48
CA LEU A 217 25.39 -0.62 15.79
C LEU A 217 26.82 -0.48 16.36
N LEU A 218 27.63 0.43 15.83
CA LEU A 218 29.00 0.68 16.29
C LEU A 218 29.05 1.16 17.74
N VAL A 219 28.13 2.05 18.15
CA VAL A 219 28.05 2.51 19.54
C VAL A 219 28.03 1.31 20.51
N GLU A 220 27.15 0.35 20.24
CA GLU A 220 26.99 -0.80 21.11
C GLU A 220 28.13 -1.81 20.96
N LEU A 221 28.61 -2.05 19.74
CA LEU A 221 29.74 -2.94 19.49
C LEU A 221 31.01 -2.45 20.18
N VAL A 222 31.29 -1.15 20.14
CA VAL A 222 32.48 -0.56 20.78
C VAL A 222 32.37 -0.63 22.31
N LYS A 223 31.19 -0.42 22.89
CA LYS A 223 30.97 -0.60 24.33
C LYS A 223 31.26 -2.04 24.80
N ARG A 224 30.98 -3.04 23.94
CA ARG A 224 31.13 -4.46 24.28
C ARG A 224 32.51 -5.04 23.97
N PHE A 225 33.07 -4.69 22.82
CA PHE A 225 34.29 -5.31 22.28
C PHE A 225 35.48 -4.34 22.23
N GLY A 226 35.25 -3.05 22.48
CA GLY A 226 36.29 -2.02 22.42
C GLY A 226 36.56 -1.52 20.99
N ALA A 227 36.98 -0.25 20.90
CA ALA A 227 37.15 0.43 19.61
C ALA A 227 38.23 -0.24 18.73
N LYS A 228 39.29 -0.75 19.35
CA LYS A 228 40.42 -1.38 18.64
C LYS A 228 39.99 -2.62 17.85
N ASP A 229 39.18 -3.49 18.46
CA ASP A 229 38.78 -4.74 17.84
C ASP A 229 37.78 -4.50 16.71
N ILE A 230 36.84 -3.55 16.90
CA ILE A 230 35.88 -3.17 15.86
C ILE A 230 36.56 -2.49 14.66
N LEU A 231 37.58 -1.66 14.90
CA LEU A 231 38.38 -1.08 13.83
C LEU A 231 39.15 -2.13 13.02
N ALA A 232 39.63 -3.20 13.67
CA ALA A 232 40.28 -4.29 12.96
C ALA A 232 39.31 -5.01 11.99
N ASP A 233 38.07 -5.24 12.42
CA ASP A 233 37.02 -5.83 11.57
C ASP A 233 36.70 -4.92 10.37
N LEU A 234 36.47 -3.62 10.62
CA LEU A 234 36.14 -2.66 9.55
C LEU A 234 37.26 -2.56 8.52
N ASN A 235 38.53 -2.57 8.96
CA ASN A 235 39.68 -2.59 8.07
C ASN A 235 39.74 -3.86 7.21
N MET A 236 39.31 -5.01 7.75
CA MET A 236 39.20 -6.24 6.97
C MET A 236 38.11 -6.11 5.89
N TYR A 237 36.93 -5.58 6.24
CA TYR A 237 35.83 -5.39 5.30
C TYR A 237 36.15 -4.36 4.21
N GLN A 238 36.91 -3.32 4.56
CA GLN A 238 37.39 -2.33 3.59
C GLN A 238 38.35 -2.96 2.56
N LYS A 239 39.24 -3.86 2.97
CA LYS A 239 40.12 -4.61 2.03
C LYS A 239 39.32 -5.49 1.06
N GLU A 240 38.18 -6.01 1.50
CA GLU A 240 37.27 -6.81 0.68
C GLU A 240 36.39 -5.96 -0.27
N LYS A 241 36.52 -4.63 -0.23
CA LYS A 241 35.73 -3.66 -1.02
C LYS A 241 34.22 -3.85 -0.85
N GLU A 242 33.78 -4.17 0.36
CA GLU A 242 32.36 -4.32 0.66
C GLU A 242 31.63 -2.98 0.66
N ASP A 243 30.41 -2.98 0.13
CA ASP A 243 29.50 -1.85 0.23
C ASP A 243 29.01 -1.66 1.69
N THR A 244 28.53 -0.45 1.98
CA THR A 244 28.12 -0.04 3.33
C THR A 244 26.99 -0.88 3.91
N ILE A 245 26.11 -1.43 3.08
CA ILE A 245 25.00 -2.30 3.52
C ILE A 245 25.57 -3.64 3.99
N LYS A 246 26.53 -4.23 3.26
CA LYS A 246 27.24 -5.44 3.69
C LYS A 246 28.02 -5.23 4.97
N LYS A 247 28.71 -4.09 5.11
CA LYS A 247 29.37 -3.72 6.38
C LYS A 247 28.35 -3.67 7.52
N ALA A 248 27.23 -2.97 7.32
CA ALA A 248 26.15 -2.89 8.31
C ALA A 248 25.60 -4.27 8.67
N ARG A 249 25.45 -5.17 7.69
CA ARG A 249 25.04 -6.56 7.92
C ARG A 249 26.07 -7.33 8.76
N ARG A 250 27.36 -7.24 8.47
CA ARG A 250 28.40 -7.91 9.28
C ARG A 250 28.46 -7.38 10.71
N LEU A 251 28.30 -6.06 10.89
CA LEU A 251 28.20 -5.44 12.22
C LEU A 251 26.95 -5.92 12.95
N PHE A 252 25.81 -6.01 12.25
CA PHE A 252 24.59 -6.59 12.76
C PHE A 252 24.81 -8.03 13.21
N ASP A 253 25.41 -8.89 12.38
CA ASP A 253 25.67 -10.29 12.71
C ASP A 253 26.53 -10.43 13.95
N LYS A 254 27.59 -9.62 14.07
CA LYS A 254 28.47 -9.58 15.24
C LYS A 254 27.73 -9.12 16.51
N LEU A 255 26.86 -8.12 16.39
CA LEU A 255 26.13 -7.58 17.54
C LEU A 255 24.99 -8.50 17.97
N ALA A 256 24.27 -9.07 17.01
CA ALA A 256 23.17 -9.99 17.22
C ALA A 256 23.65 -11.23 17.97
N GLY A 257 24.79 -11.82 17.57
CA GLY A 257 25.38 -12.96 18.27
C GLY A 257 24.38 -14.11 18.45
N ASP A 258 24.25 -14.59 19.68
CA ASP A 258 23.34 -15.71 20.01
C ASP A 258 21.86 -15.33 19.91
N GLU A 259 21.52 -14.04 19.95
CA GLU A 259 20.14 -13.56 19.80
C GLU A 259 19.69 -13.44 18.34
N LYS A 260 20.54 -13.78 17.36
CA LYS A 260 20.23 -13.64 15.93
C LYS A 260 18.99 -14.43 15.51
N GLU A 261 18.87 -15.68 15.97
CA GLU A 261 17.69 -16.52 15.69
C GLU A 261 16.39 -15.86 16.19
N PHE A 262 16.46 -15.11 17.30
CA PHE A 262 15.31 -14.38 17.80
C PHE A 262 14.85 -13.33 16.79
N LEU A 263 15.78 -12.50 16.32
CA LEU A 263 15.53 -11.44 15.33
C LEU A 263 15.03 -12.00 14.01
N GLU A 264 15.62 -13.11 13.53
CA GLU A 264 15.18 -13.85 12.34
C GLU A 264 13.71 -14.24 12.45
N ARG A 265 13.28 -14.87 13.54
CA ARG A 265 11.89 -15.35 13.67
C ARG A 265 10.89 -14.21 13.83
N ILE A 266 11.21 -13.15 14.58
CA ILE A 266 10.28 -12.01 14.75
C ILE A 266 10.25 -11.07 13.53
N SER A 267 11.18 -11.23 12.58
CA SER A 267 11.22 -10.43 11.34
C SER A 267 10.00 -10.60 10.44
N VAL A 268 9.22 -11.66 10.65
CA VAL A 268 7.98 -11.89 9.89
C VAL A 268 6.90 -10.87 10.22
N TYR A 269 6.91 -10.26 11.42
CA TYR A 269 5.88 -9.30 11.82
C TYR A 269 6.01 -7.98 11.05
N ARG A 270 4.92 -7.53 10.43
CA ARG A 270 4.85 -6.24 9.72
C ARG A 270 4.32 -5.10 10.59
N GLU A 271 3.57 -5.46 11.62
CA GLU A 271 2.97 -4.53 12.57
C GLU A 271 3.72 -4.52 13.90
N LEU A 272 3.45 -3.49 14.69
CA LEU A 272 3.88 -3.43 16.09
C LEU A 272 3.40 -4.68 16.83
N VAL A 273 4.32 -5.40 17.48
CA VAL A 273 4.02 -6.66 18.17
C VAL A 273 4.13 -6.50 19.68
N SER A 274 3.18 -7.05 20.42
CA SER A 274 3.25 -7.03 21.88
C SER A 274 4.25 -8.07 22.43
N MET A 275 4.66 -7.92 23.68
CA MET A 275 5.46 -8.94 24.38
C MET A 275 4.85 -10.36 24.30
N LYS A 276 3.52 -10.46 24.23
CA LYS A 276 2.83 -11.74 24.03
C LYS A 276 3.18 -12.34 22.67
N GLY A 277 3.15 -11.57 21.58
CA GLY A 277 3.47 -12.07 20.24
C GLY A 277 4.93 -12.50 20.10
N LEU A 278 5.84 -11.70 20.68
CA LEU A 278 7.25 -12.08 20.79
C LEU A 278 7.44 -13.42 21.51
N LYS A 279 6.68 -13.67 22.59
CA LYS A 279 6.70 -14.95 23.29
C LYS A 279 6.06 -16.07 22.49
N ASP A 280 4.91 -15.83 21.86
CA ASP A 280 4.18 -16.84 21.08
C ASP A 280 5.00 -17.35 19.87
N MET A 281 5.97 -16.57 19.38
CA MET A 281 6.93 -16.98 18.35
C MET A 281 7.91 -18.08 18.83
N PHE A 282 7.93 -18.39 20.13
CA PHE A 282 8.81 -19.36 20.77
C PHE A 282 8.11 -20.19 21.85
N THR A 283 8.43 -21.47 21.98
CA THR A 283 7.85 -22.30 23.04
C THR A 283 8.51 -22.05 24.39
N GLU A 284 7.79 -21.35 25.29
CA GLU A 284 7.92 -21.15 26.76
C GLU A 284 9.29 -20.89 27.44
N ASN A 285 10.43 -20.94 26.74
CA ASN A 285 11.75 -20.68 27.33
C ASN A 285 12.45 -19.42 26.82
N THR A 286 11.77 -18.56 26.05
CA THR A 286 12.34 -17.25 25.69
C THR A 286 12.36 -16.36 26.93
N SER A 287 13.53 -16.27 27.53
CA SER A 287 13.78 -15.41 28.67
C SER A 287 13.39 -13.96 28.33
N ILE A 288 12.68 -13.29 29.26
CA ILE A 288 12.44 -11.84 29.21
C ILE A 288 13.78 -11.08 29.02
N ASP A 289 14.87 -11.69 29.45
CA ASP A 289 16.24 -11.20 29.29
C ASP A 289 16.64 -10.99 27.82
N ILE A 290 16.19 -11.83 26.87
CA ILE A 290 16.57 -11.71 25.45
C ILE A 290 15.98 -10.44 24.85
N VAL A 291 14.68 -10.17 25.06
CA VAL A 291 14.02 -8.96 24.54
C VAL A 291 14.68 -7.71 25.12
N LYS A 292 14.93 -7.70 26.44
CA LYS A 292 15.63 -6.59 27.09
C LYS A 292 17.03 -6.40 26.52
N LYS A 293 17.82 -7.48 26.36
CA LYS A 293 19.15 -7.44 25.75
C LYS A 293 19.12 -6.87 24.34
N LEU A 294 18.14 -7.22 23.53
CA LEU A 294 18.02 -6.72 22.15
C LEU A 294 17.64 -5.25 22.10
N VAL A 295 16.78 -4.79 23.01
CA VAL A 295 16.47 -3.36 23.18
C VAL A 295 17.72 -2.60 23.66
N ASP A 296 18.44 -3.13 24.65
CA ASP A 296 19.71 -2.56 25.12
C ASP A 296 20.74 -2.51 23.98
N LYS A 297 20.77 -3.53 23.11
CA LYS A 297 21.60 -3.56 21.90
C LYS A 297 21.12 -2.65 20.76
N SER A 298 19.99 -1.95 20.92
CA SER A 298 19.37 -1.14 19.87
C SER A 298 18.96 -1.91 18.60
N LEU A 299 18.86 -3.24 18.68
CA LEU A 299 18.45 -4.14 17.60
C LEU A 299 16.93 -4.35 17.53
N LEU A 300 16.23 -4.00 18.61
CA LEU A 300 14.78 -4.04 18.73
C LEU A 300 14.30 -2.70 19.31
N GLU A 301 13.31 -2.08 18.68
CA GLU A 301 12.74 -0.82 19.14
C GLU A 301 11.46 -1.09 19.94
N THR A 302 11.10 -0.16 20.84
CA THR A 302 9.92 -0.27 21.70
C THR A 302 9.29 1.08 21.95
N ASP A 303 7.96 1.11 22.08
CA ASP A 303 7.21 2.28 22.51
C ASP A 303 6.88 2.23 24.01
N HIS A 304 6.21 3.28 24.51
CA HIS A 304 5.76 3.36 25.91
C HIS A 304 4.63 2.39 26.25
N ASN A 305 3.97 1.81 25.25
CA ASN A 305 2.88 0.85 25.41
C ASN A 305 3.38 -0.61 25.47
N GLY A 306 4.68 -0.83 25.33
CA GLY A 306 5.28 -2.17 25.31
C GLY A 306 5.04 -2.92 24.00
N SER A 307 4.95 -2.17 22.90
CA SER A 307 4.93 -2.69 21.53
C SER A 307 6.33 -2.61 20.93
N TYR A 308 6.69 -3.61 20.14
CA TYR A 308 8.04 -3.79 19.61
C TYR A 308 8.05 -3.86 18.08
N TRP A 309 9.15 -3.43 17.47
CA TRP A 309 9.38 -3.56 16.02
C TRP A 309 10.88 -3.57 15.70
N LEU A 310 11.23 -4.14 14.55
CA LEU A 310 12.58 -4.09 14.02
C LEU A 310 12.77 -2.83 13.17
N HIS A 311 13.98 -2.28 13.19
CA HIS A 311 14.36 -1.31 12.17
C HIS A 311 14.27 -1.98 10.78
N PRO A 312 13.73 -1.33 9.73
CA PRO A 312 13.43 -1.98 8.44
C PRO A 312 14.61 -2.74 7.82
N LEU A 313 15.82 -2.18 7.90
CA LEU A 313 17.02 -2.85 7.37
C LEU A 313 17.44 -4.07 8.22
N ILE A 314 17.21 -4.04 9.54
CA ILE A 314 17.41 -5.22 10.41
C ILE A 314 16.38 -6.29 10.08
N GLN A 315 15.12 -5.90 9.87
CA GLN A 315 14.06 -6.81 9.45
C GLN A 315 14.40 -7.48 8.12
N GLU A 316 14.87 -6.72 7.15
CA GLU A 316 15.28 -7.23 5.83
C GLU A 316 16.42 -8.24 5.95
N PHE A 317 17.49 -7.91 6.69
CA PHE A 317 18.60 -8.84 6.94
C PHE A 317 18.14 -10.12 7.64
N SER A 318 17.30 -9.97 8.66
CA SER A 318 16.82 -11.07 9.50
C SER A 318 15.86 -11.99 8.73
N TYR A 319 14.95 -11.42 7.93
CA TYR A 319 14.01 -12.20 7.11
C TYR A 319 14.71 -12.92 5.95
N GLY A 320 15.81 -12.35 5.43
CA GLY A 320 16.66 -13.01 4.45
C GLY A 320 17.31 -14.29 4.98
N ASP A 321 17.71 -14.28 6.26
CA ASP A 321 18.40 -15.40 6.93
C ASP A 321 17.43 -16.42 7.58
N LEU A 322 16.15 -16.08 7.72
CA LEU A 322 15.14 -16.94 8.32
C LEU A 322 14.98 -18.26 7.57
N LYS A 323 15.39 -19.36 8.22
CA LYS A 323 15.39 -20.72 7.65
C LYS A 323 13.99 -21.29 7.44
N ASP A 324 13.14 -21.24 8.46
CA ASP A 324 11.77 -21.78 8.40
C ASP A 324 10.74 -20.63 8.41
N LYS A 325 10.57 -20.03 7.23
CA LYS A 325 9.59 -18.96 7.02
C LYS A 325 8.17 -19.44 7.26
N LYS A 326 7.87 -20.68 6.86
CA LYS A 326 6.53 -21.26 6.99
C LYS A 326 6.13 -21.39 8.46
N GLU A 327 7.00 -21.96 9.30
CA GLU A 327 6.74 -22.10 10.73
C GLU A 327 6.55 -20.73 11.39
N ALA A 328 7.46 -19.78 11.16
CA ALA A 328 7.40 -18.45 11.75
C ALA A 328 6.10 -17.70 11.35
N HIS A 329 5.72 -17.76 10.07
CA HIS A 329 4.46 -17.19 9.62
C HIS A 329 3.25 -17.87 10.28
N MET A 330 3.23 -19.20 10.42
CA MET A 330 2.13 -19.90 11.09
C MET A 330 2.02 -19.57 12.59
N LEU A 331 3.15 -19.31 13.26
CA LEU A 331 3.14 -18.79 14.62
C LEU A 331 2.60 -17.35 14.68
N ALA A 332 2.95 -16.50 13.71
CA ALA A 332 2.35 -15.17 13.58
C ALA A 332 0.83 -15.26 13.37
N VAL A 333 0.34 -16.18 12.52
CA VAL A 333 -1.11 -16.43 12.35
C VAL A 333 -1.78 -16.76 13.69
N LYS A 334 -1.19 -17.70 14.44
CA LYS A 334 -1.72 -18.08 15.76
C LYS A 334 -1.79 -16.89 16.72
N TYR A 335 -0.75 -16.06 16.74
CA TYR A 335 -0.70 -14.85 17.56
C TYR A 335 -1.83 -13.89 17.17
N TYR A 336 -1.94 -13.52 15.89
CA TYR A 336 -2.91 -12.53 15.44
C TYR A 336 -4.36 -13.01 15.63
N LEU A 337 -4.65 -14.28 15.36
CA LEU A 337 -5.98 -14.85 15.63
C LEU A 337 -6.31 -14.98 17.13
N SER A 338 -5.31 -14.87 18.01
CA SER A 338 -5.50 -14.84 19.46
C SER A 338 -5.80 -13.45 20.02
N LEU A 339 -5.63 -12.40 19.21
CA LEU A 339 -5.91 -11.03 19.63
C LEU A 339 -7.42 -10.79 19.69
N PRO A 340 -7.91 -10.05 20.70
CA PRO A 340 -9.33 -9.79 20.84
C PRO A 340 -9.82 -8.91 19.69
N LEU A 341 -10.94 -9.30 19.08
CA LEU A 341 -11.67 -8.47 18.12
C LEU A 341 -12.87 -7.82 18.80
N PRO A 342 -13.21 -6.57 18.45
CA PRO A 342 -14.42 -5.95 18.94
C PRO A 342 -15.65 -6.74 18.46
N LYS A 343 -16.67 -6.84 19.32
CA LYS A 343 -17.91 -7.57 18.99
C LYS A 343 -18.61 -7.02 17.75
N ASN A 344 -18.56 -5.70 17.59
CA ASN A 344 -19.09 -4.98 16.44
C ASN A 344 -17.96 -4.12 15.87
N PRO A 345 -17.15 -4.66 14.95
CA PRO A 345 -16.13 -3.84 14.30
C PRO A 345 -16.82 -2.75 13.48
N THR A 346 -16.22 -1.57 13.42
CA THR A 346 -16.79 -0.37 12.78
C THR A 346 -15.87 0.25 11.73
N LYS A 347 -14.61 -0.18 11.69
CA LYS A 347 -13.57 0.33 10.79
C LYS A 347 -12.55 -0.76 10.48
N LYS A 348 -11.74 -0.56 9.42
CA LYS A 348 -10.72 -1.51 8.97
C LYS A 348 -9.76 -1.90 10.09
N GLU A 349 -9.31 -0.93 10.89
CA GLU A 349 -8.30 -1.14 11.93
C GLU A 349 -8.76 -2.14 12.99
N ASP A 350 -10.07 -2.25 13.21
CA ASP A 350 -10.67 -3.24 14.11
C ASP A 350 -10.45 -4.68 13.61
N LEU A 351 -10.22 -4.86 12.30
CA LEU A 351 -9.95 -6.15 11.65
C LEU A 351 -8.46 -6.36 11.33
N GLN A 352 -7.57 -5.43 11.70
CA GLN A 352 -6.15 -5.51 11.38
C GLN A 352 -5.50 -6.84 11.80
N PRO A 353 -5.79 -7.42 12.99
CA PRO A 353 -5.28 -8.74 13.34
C PRO A 353 -5.70 -9.84 12.36
N VAL A 354 -6.94 -9.81 11.87
CA VAL A 354 -7.43 -10.82 10.91
C VAL A 354 -6.78 -10.65 9.55
N ILE A 355 -6.55 -9.41 9.13
CA ILE A 355 -5.87 -9.09 7.87
C ILE A 355 -4.42 -9.59 7.91
N GLU A 356 -3.70 -9.36 9.02
CA GLU A 356 -2.34 -9.88 9.19
C GLU A 356 -2.29 -11.41 9.30
N ALA A 357 -3.27 -12.03 9.97
CA ALA A 357 -3.39 -13.48 10.01
C ALA A 357 -3.61 -14.07 8.61
N HIS A 358 -4.45 -13.44 7.78
CA HIS A 358 -4.63 -13.83 6.38
C HIS A 358 -3.31 -13.69 5.59
N TYR A 359 -2.63 -12.55 5.71
CA TYR A 359 -1.36 -12.30 5.03
C TYR A 359 -0.31 -13.37 5.37
N HIS A 360 -0.12 -13.68 6.65
CA HIS A 360 0.86 -14.68 7.08
C HIS A 360 0.47 -16.10 6.66
N ALA A 361 -0.82 -16.44 6.62
CA ALA A 361 -1.25 -17.73 6.08
C ALA A 361 -0.88 -17.86 4.58
N CYS A 362 -1.00 -16.78 3.80
CA CYS A 362 -0.55 -16.74 2.41
C CYS A 362 0.98 -16.88 2.28
N GLU A 363 1.77 -16.16 3.10
CA GLU A 363 3.25 -16.29 3.11
C GLU A 363 3.71 -17.70 3.51
N ALA A 364 2.95 -18.38 4.38
CA ALA A 364 3.20 -19.77 4.75
C ALA A 364 2.79 -20.79 3.67
N GLY A 365 2.18 -20.34 2.56
CA GLY A 365 1.64 -21.19 1.50
C GLY A 365 0.38 -21.96 1.90
N GLU A 366 -0.29 -21.57 2.98
CA GLU A 366 -1.51 -22.19 3.49
C GLU A 366 -2.76 -21.50 2.92
N TYR A 367 -2.88 -21.46 1.59
CA TYR A 367 -3.90 -20.68 0.89
C TYR A 367 -5.34 -21.12 1.22
N ASP A 368 -5.60 -22.41 1.37
CA ASP A 368 -6.95 -22.89 1.78
C ASP A 368 -7.34 -22.33 3.16
N PHE A 369 -6.38 -22.26 4.09
CA PHE A 369 -6.61 -21.70 5.42
C PHE A 369 -6.72 -20.18 5.38
N ALA A 370 -5.89 -19.52 4.56
CA ALA A 370 -5.99 -18.08 4.33
C ALA A 370 -7.36 -17.69 3.75
N ALA A 371 -7.93 -18.51 2.86
CA ALA A 371 -9.29 -18.34 2.35
C ALA A 371 -10.35 -18.54 3.44
N ASP A 372 -10.21 -19.56 4.31
CA ASP A 372 -11.12 -19.77 5.43
C ASP A 372 -11.18 -18.57 6.39
N ILE A 373 -10.04 -17.91 6.65
CA ILE A 373 -9.99 -16.68 7.45
C ILE A 373 -10.90 -15.59 6.85
N ILE A 374 -10.90 -15.40 5.53
CA ILE A 374 -11.73 -14.38 4.87
C ILE A 374 -13.22 -14.59 5.19
N TRP A 375 -13.70 -15.83 5.06
CA TRP A 375 -15.11 -16.17 5.22
C TRP A 375 -15.52 -16.22 6.69
N ARG A 376 -14.68 -16.82 7.54
CA ARG A 376 -14.94 -16.96 8.99
C ARG A 376 -15.17 -15.62 9.66
N TYR A 377 -14.43 -14.59 9.24
CA TYR A 377 -14.52 -13.24 9.78
C TYR A 377 -15.36 -12.29 8.92
N ASN A 378 -16.04 -12.81 7.88
CA ASN A 378 -16.91 -12.05 7.00
C ASN A 378 -16.28 -10.76 6.45
N LEU A 379 -14.97 -10.80 6.15
CA LEU A 379 -14.21 -9.64 5.67
C LEU A 379 -14.86 -8.98 4.45
N PRO A 380 -15.36 -9.72 3.43
CA PRO A 380 -15.91 -9.09 2.23
C PRO A 380 -17.13 -8.23 2.53
N SER A 381 -18.01 -8.68 3.43
CA SER A 381 -19.22 -7.92 3.76
C SER A 381 -18.89 -6.67 4.58
N LEU A 382 -17.99 -6.78 5.56
CA LEU A 382 -17.59 -5.66 6.42
C LEU A 382 -16.79 -4.60 5.64
N LEU A 383 -15.82 -5.02 4.82
CA LEU A 383 -15.00 -4.10 4.04
C LEU A 383 -15.80 -3.43 2.91
N ASN A 384 -16.76 -4.13 2.30
CA ASN A 384 -17.69 -3.49 1.35
C ASN A 384 -18.61 -2.49 2.04
N LEU A 385 -19.10 -2.79 3.26
CA LEU A 385 -19.92 -1.85 4.03
C LEU A 385 -19.18 -0.56 4.36
N TRP A 386 -17.87 -0.63 4.57
CA TRP A 386 -17.02 0.54 4.83
C TRP A 386 -16.38 1.12 3.56
N GLU A 387 -16.90 0.74 2.38
CA GLU A 387 -16.43 1.23 1.08
C GLU A 387 -14.90 1.14 0.92
N ASN A 388 -14.31 0.02 1.36
CA ASN A 388 -12.87 -0.22 1.31
C ASN A 388 -12.52 -1.36 0.33
N PRO A 389 -12.79 -1.19 -0.98
CA PRO A 389 -12.52 -2.22 -1.99
C PRO A 389 -11.02 -2.51 -2.15
N ARG A 390 -10.13 -1.55 -1.84
CA ARG A 390 -8.68 -1.74 -1.95
C ARG A 390 -8.16 -2.80 -1.00
N THR A 391 -8.50 -2.71 0.30
CA THR A 391 -8.08 -3.74 1.27
C THR A 391 -8.61 -5.11 0.87
N LEU A 392 -9.80 -5.18 0.29
CA LEU A 392 -10.38 -6.43 -0.20
C LEU A 392 -9.63 -6.97 -1.43
N ILE A 393 -9.21 -6.10 -2.35
CA ILE A 393 -8.32 -6.44 -3.48
C ILE A 393 -6.99 -6.98 -2.96
N ASP A 394 -6.36 -6.31 -1.98
CA ASP A 394 -5.07 -6.72 -1.44
C ASP A 394 -5.14 -8.12 -0.82
N ILE A 395 -6.20 -8.39 -0.04
CA ILE A 395 -6.49 -9.71 0.54
C ILE A 395 -6.62 -10.77 -0.57
N TYR A 396 -7.44 -10.52 -1.59
CA TYR A 396 -7.66 -11.51 -2.65
C TYR A 396 -6.45 -11.69 -3.58
N LYS A 397 -5.72 -10.62 -3.94
CA LYS A 397 -4.46 -10.72 -4.70
C LYS A 397 -3.42 -11.50 -3.91
N LYS A 398 -3.35 -11.31 -2.59
CA LYS A 398 -2.41 -12.06 -1.76
C LYS A 398 -2.71 -13.56 -1.75
N LEU A 399 -4.00 -13.89 -1.79
CA LEU A 399 -4.49 -15.27 -1.91
C LEU A 399 -4.28 -15.86 -3.32
N LEU A 400 -4.37 -15.02 -4.36
CA LEU A 400 -4.24 -15.36 -5.78
C LEU A 400 -2.96 -14.71 -6.36
N PRO A 401 -1.76 -15.24 -6.08
CA PRO A 401 -0.51 -14.66 -6.59
C PRO A 401 -0.53 -14.51 -8.12
N ASP A 402 0.28 -13.59 -8.65
CA ASP A 402 0.17 -13.00 -10.02
C ASP A 402 0.05 -14.01 -11.19
N ASP A 403 0.42 -15.26 -10.98
CA ASP A 403 0.34 -16.35 -11.97
C ASP A 403 -1.00 -17.12 -11.94
N HIS A 404 -2.00 -16.65 -11.20
CA HIS A 404 -3.29 -17.34 -11.01
C HIS A 404 -4.11 -17.49 -12.31
N PHE A 405 -3.73 -16.80 -13.38
CA PHE A 405 -4.29 -17.00 -14.73
C PHE A 405 -3.81 -18.28 -15.43
N LYS A 406 -2.82 -19.01 -14.88
CA LYS A 406 -2.41 -20.33 -15.41
C LYS A 406 -3.39 -21.43 -14.98
N ASP A 407 -3.51 -22.48 -15.81
CA ASP A 407 -4.52 -23.55 -15.76
C ASP A 407 -4.63 -24.40 -14.45
N LYS A 408 -3.99 -24.01 -13.34
CA LYS A 408 -4.06 -24.73 -12.06
C LYS A 408 -4.59 -23.82 -10.94
N PRO A 409 -5.71 -24.16 -10.31
CA PRO A 409 -6.24 -23.39 -9.19
C PRO A 409 -5.28 -23.45 -7.99
N VAL A 410 -5.00 -22.28 -7.40
CA VAL A 410 -4.16 -22.14 -6.20
C VAL A 410 -4.85 -22.75 -4.97
N LEU A 411 -6.18 -22.68 -4.94
CA LEU A 411 -7.02 -23.29 -3.90
C LEU A 411 -7.42 -24.69 -4.33
N LYS A 412 -7.44 -25.63 -3.39
CA LYS A 412 -7.78 -27.03 -3.70
C LYS A 412 -9.21 -27.17 -4.17
N ASP A 413 -10.11 -26.43 -3.55
CA ASP A 413 -11.52 -26.41 -3.91
C ASP A 413 -11.79 -25.41 -5.03
N LYS A 414 -12.20 -25.92 -6.19
CA LYS A 414 -12.54 -25.11 -7.36
C LYS A 414 -13.68 -24.14 -7.07
N GLN A 415 -14.66 -24.52 -6.25
CA GLN A 415 -15.78 -23.64 -5.91
C GLN A 415 -15.29 -22.40 -5.14
N THR A 416 -14.47 -22.60 -4.12
CA THR A 416 -13.83 -21.51 -3.36
C THR A 416 -12.94 -20.66 -4.26
N HIS A 417 -12.17 -21.27 -5.18
CA HIS A 417 -11.37 -20.54 -6.15
C HIS A 417 -12.21 -19.62 -7.05
N GLY A 418 -13.31 -20.15 -7.62
CA GLY A 418 -14.25 -19.36 -8.41
C GLY A 418 -14.88 -18.21 -7.60
N ALA A 419 -15.25 -18.45 -6.34
CA ALA A 419 -15.81 -17.43 -5.46
C ALA A 419 -14.81 -16.31 -5.14
N VAL A 420 -13.54 -16.64 -4.90
CA VAL A 420 -12.48 -15.65 -4.66
C VAL A 420 -12.25 -14.79 -5.91
N LEU A 421 -12.14 -15.39 -7.10
CA LEU A 421 -12.02 -14.66 -8.36
C LEU A 421 -13.24 -13.75 -8.58
N GLY A 422 -14.45 -14.26 -8.39
CA GLY A 422 -15.68 -13.48 -8.52
C GLY A 422 -15.71 -12.29 -7.57
N ASN A 423 -15.33 -12.47 -6.32
CA ASN A 423 -15.30 -11.39 -5.34
C ASN A 423 -14.18 -10.38 -5.58
N LEU A 424 -13.03 -10.80 -6.12
CA LEU A 424 -11.99 -9.91 -6.58
C LEU A 424 -12.49 -9.06 -7.76
N GLY A 425 -13.21 -9.66 -8.70
CA GLY A 425 -13.91 -8.93 -9.76
C GLY A 425 -14.88 -7.88 -9.22
N THR A 426 -15.65 -8.22 -8.19
CA THR A 426 -16.55 -7.26 -7.51
C THR A 426 -15.79 -6.16 -6.79
N ALA A 427 -14.66 -6.47 -6.14
CA ALA A 427 -13.84 -5.46 -5.51
C ALA A 427 -13.25 -4.47 -6.53
N TYR A 428 -12.77 -4.94 -7.69
CA TYR A 428 -12.35 -4.07 -8.80
C TYR A 428 -13.51 -3.25 -9.39
N SER A 429 -14.69 -3.85 -9.55
CA SER A 429 -15.89 -3.13 -9.99
C SER A 429 -16.22 -1.97 -9.03
N ASN A 430 -16.18 -2.23 -7.71
CA ASN A 430 -16.42 -1.22 -6.68
C ASN A 430 -15.31 -0.15 -6.64
N LEU A 431 -14.09 -0.48 -7.06
CA LEU A 431 -12.99 0.47 -7.22
C LEU A 431 -13.14 1.33 -8.50
N GLY A 432 -14.10 1.04 -9.37
CA GLY A 432 -14.27 1.74 -10.65
C GLY A 432 -13.37 1.21 -11.77
N GLU A 433 -12.93 -0.04 -11.67
CA GLU A 433 -12.00 -0.70 -12.61
C GLU A 433 -12.71 -1.81 -13.41
N PRO A 434 -13.68 -1.49 -14.27
CA PRO A 434 -14.53 -2.49 -14.92
C PRO A 434 -13.75 -3.44 -15.84
N ARG A 435 -12.63 -3.00 -16.44
CA ARG A 435 -11.79 -3.88 -17.29
C ARG A 435 -11.17 -5.02 -16.48
N LYS A 436 -10.56 -4.71 -15.32
CA LYS A 436 -10.02 -5.73 -14.41
C LYS A 436 -11.14 -6.62 -13.88
N ALA A 437 -12.29 -6.03 -13.52
CA ALA A 437 -13.44 -6.79 -13.06
C ALA A 437 -13.86 -7.86 -14.08
N ILE A 438 -13.92 -7.52 -15.37
CA ILE A 438 -14.25 -8.46 -16.46
C ILE A 438 -13.28 -9.65 -16.48
N GLU A 439 -11.97 -9.42 -16.43
CA GLU A 439 -10.96 -10.50 -16.45
C GLU A 439 -11.17 -11.53 -15.34
N TYR A 440 -11.50 -11.06 -14.13
CA TYR A 440 -11.76 -11.94 -12.99
C TYR A 440 -13.13 -12.63 -13.08
N TYR A 441 -14.16 -11.93 -13.52
CA TYR A 441 -15.48 -12.51 -13.72
C TYR A 441 -15.50 -13.59 -14.81
N GLU A 442 -14.75 -13.42 -15.90
CA GLU A 442 -14.63 -14.42 -16.96
C GLU A 442 -13.99 -15.72 -16.46
N GLN A 443 -12.96 -15.63 -15.61
CA GLN A 443 -12.35 -16.81 -14.99
C GLN A 443 -13.28 -17.48 -13.99
N ALA A 444 -13.94 -16.71 -13.13
CA ALA A 444 -14.93 -17.22 -12.19
C ALA A 444 -16.11 -17.91 -12.92
N LEU A 445 -16.53 -17.34 -14.06
CA LEU A 445 -17.54 -17.90 -14.95
C LEU A 445 -17.08 -19.24 -15.56
N LYS A 446 -15.84 -19.32 -16.05
CA LYS A 446 -15.26 -20.56 -16.58
C LYS A 446 -15.31 -21.67 -15.51
N ILE A 447 -14.89 -21.37 -14.29
CA ILE A 447 -14.90 -22.33 -13.18
C ILE A 447 -16.32 -22.76 -12.82
N SER A 448 -17.26 -21.81 -12.72
CA SER A 448 -18.66 -22.12 -12.41
C SER A 448 -19.28 -23.07 -13.43
N ARG A 449 -18.96 -22.88 -14.73
CA ARG A 449 -19.35 -23.80 -15.79
C ARG A 449 -18.70 -25.18 -15.67
N GLU A 450 -17.40 -25.22 -15.36
CA GLU A 450 -16.66 -26.48 -15.17
C GLU A 450 -17.22 -27.34 -14.04
N ILE A 451 -17.60 -26.73 -12.91
CA ILE A 451 -18.13 -27.44 -11.73
C ILE A 451 -19.65 -27.60 -11.74
N GLY A 452 -20.34 -27.03 -12.72
CA GLY A 452 -21.80 -27.07 -12.82
C GLY A 452 -22.53 -26.17 -11.81
N ASP A 453 -21.88 -25.15 -11.25
CA ASP A 453 -22.51 -24.14 -10.39
C ASP A 453 -23.34 -23.16 -11.23
N ARG A 454 -24.59 -23.53 -11.50
CA ARG A 454 -25.53 -22.69 -12.26
C ARG A 454 -25.81 -21.36 -11.57
N ARG A 455 -25.86 -21.32 -10.24
CA ARG A 455 -26.13 -20.06 -9.52
C ARG A 455 -24.94 -19.10 -9.66
N GLY A 456 -23.71 -19.62 -9.49
CA GLY A 456 -22.46 -18.89 -9.74
C GLY A 456 -22.37 -18.39 -11.18
N GLU A 457 -22.69 -19.24 -12.16
CA GLU A 457 -22.70 -18.87 -13.58
C GLU A 457 -23.62 -17.67 -13.86
N GLY A 458 -24.86 -17.71 -13.36
CA GLY A 458 -25.82 -16.61 -13.50
C GLY A 458 -25.33 -15.30 -12.87
N ASN A 459 -24.75 -15.39 -11.66
CA ASN A 459 -24.20 -14.23 -10.97
C ASN A 459 -23.02 -13.60 -11.73
N HIS A 460 -22.06 -14.39 -12.21
CA HIS A 460 -20.90 -13.87 -12.94
C HIS A 460 -21.29 -13.27 -14.29
N LEU A 461 -22.26 -13.86 -15.01
CA LEU A 461 -22.81 -13.27 -16.22
C LEU A 461 -23.50 -11.92 -15.93
N GLY A 462 -24.29 -11.83 -14.87
CA GLY A 462 -24.90 -10.57 -14.45
C GLY A 462 -23.86 -9.50 -14.12
N ASN A 463 -22.79 -9.88 -13.44
CA ASN A 463 -21.69 -8.98 -13.10
C ASN A 463 -20.87 -8.54 -14.32
N LEU A 464 -20.65 -9.42 -15.31
CA LEU A 464 -20.08 -9.04 -16.60
C LEU A 464 -20.97 -8.02 -17.33
N GLY A 465 -22.29 -8.23 -17.31
CA GLY A 465 -23.23 -7.27 -17.86
C GLY A 465 -23.10 -5.88 -17.21
N LEU A 466 -22.97 -5.82 -15.88
CA LEU A 466 -22.73 -4.58 -15.15
C LEU A 466 -21.42 -3.92 -15.57
N ALA A 467 -20.32 -4.69 -15.61
CA ALA A 467 -19.02 -4.15 -15.97
C ALA A 467 -18.96 -3.61 -17.42
N TYR A 468 -19.61 -4.28 -18.38
CA TYR A 468 -19.74 -3.76 -19.75
C TYR A 468 -20.65 -2.53 -19.83
N SER A 469 -21.69 -2.46 -19.00
CA SER A 469 -22.52 -1.26 -18.87
C SER A 469 -21.70 -0.07 -18.35
N ASP A 470 -20.84 -0.30 -17.35
CA ASP A 470 -19.94 0.72 -16.81
C ASP A 470 -18.87 1.18 -17.81
N LEU A 471 -18.51 0.33 -18.78
CA LEU A 471 -17.66 0.69 -19.91
C LEU A 471 -18.39 1.47 -21.03
N GLY A 472 -19.70 1.70 -20.91
CA GLY A 472 -20.49 2.33 -21.97
C GLY A 472 -20.76 1.39 -23.16
N GLU A 473 -20.75 0.08 -22.94
CA GLU A 473 -21.01 -0.94 -23.97
C GLU A 473 -22.37 -1.65 -23.74
N PRO A 474 -23.51 -0.93 -23.83
CA PRO A 474 -24.82 -1.47 -23.45
C PRO A 474 -25.27 -2.68 -24.30
N ARG A 475 -24.80 -2.82 -25.53
CA ARG A 475 -25.08 -4.00 -26.37
C ARG A 475 -24.50 -5.29 -25.78
N LYS A 476 -23.22 -5.26 -25.36
CA LYS A 476 -22.59 -6.41 -24.70
C LYS A 476 -23.22 -6.66 -23.34
N ALA A 477 -23.55 -5.59 -22.60
CA ALA A 477 -24.25 -5.72 -21.32
C ALA A 477 -25.55 -6.52 -21.47
N ILE A 478 -26.37 -6.21 -22.49
CA ILE A 478 -27.61 -6.93 -22.80
C ILE A 478 -27.35 -8.42 -23.06
N GLU A 479 -26.37 -8.76 -23.89
CA GLU A 479 -26.03 -10.16 -24.20
C GLU A 479 -25.73 -10.99 -22.93
N TYR A 480 -25.02 -10.38 -21.98
CA TYR A 480 -24.72 -11.02 -20.69
C TYR A 480 -25.92 -11.08 -19.75
N TYR A 481 -26.72 -10.01 -19.66
CA TYR A 481 -27.92 -10.01 -18.84
C TYR A 481 -28.99 -10.99 -19.33
N GLU A 482 -29.15 -11.17 -20.64
CA GLU A 482 -30.08 -12.18 -21.20
C GLU A 482 -29.65 -13.60 -20.82
N GLN A 483 -28.35 -13.90 -20.88
CA GLN A 483 -27.82 -15.17 -20.42
C GLN A 483 -28.06 -15.36 -18.91
N ALA A 484 -27.76 -14.35 -18.08
CA ALA A 484 -27.98 -14.39 -16.63
C ALA A 484 -29.47 -14.56 -16.26
N LEU A 485 -30.36 -13.89 -16.98
CA LEU A 485 -31.82 -13.98 -16.82
C LEU A 485 -32.33 -15.39 -17.10
N LYS A 486 -31.85 -16.02 -18.17
CA LYS A 486 -32.19 -17.41 -18.51
C LYS A 486 -31.84 -18.34 -17.34
N ILE A 487 -30.63 -18.20 -16.79
CA ILE A 487 -30.16 -19.01 -15.65
C ILE A 487 -30.99 -18.73 -14.38
N SER A 488 -31.31 -17.48 -14.09
CA SER A 488 -32.12 -17.13 -12.92
C SER A 488 -33.51 -17.75 -12.98
N ARG A 489 -34.12 -17.81 -14.18
CA ARG A 489 -35.40 -18.50 -14.40
C ARG A 489 -35.29 -20.02 -14.23
N GLU A 490 -34.23 -20.62 -14.78
CA GLU A 490 -33.97 -22.07 -14.65
C GLU A 490 -33.75 -22.50 -13.19
N THR A 491 -33.07 -21.66 -12.40
CA THR A 491 -32.74 -21.94 -10.99
C THR A 491 -33.83 -21.48 -10.01
N GLY A 492 -34.82 -20.72 -10.47
CA GLY A 492 -35.85 -20.12 -9.62
C GLY A 492 -35.34 -18.95 -8.76
N ASP A 493 -34.20 -18.34 -9.09
CA ASP A 493 -33.71 -17.15 -8.39
C ASP A 493 -34.54 -15.91 -8.79
N ARG A 494 -35.63 -15.69 -8.05
CA ARG A 494 -36.54 -14.57 -8.29
C ARG A 494 -35.89 -13.21 -8.08
N ARG A 495 -34.93 -13.08 -7.15
CA ARG A 495 -34.23 -11.81 -6.94
C ARG A 495 -33.27 -11.54 -8.11
N GLY A 496 -32.52 -12.55 -8.55
CA GLY A 496 -31.68 -12.48 -9.75
C GLY A 496 -32.49 -12.13 -11.00
N GLU A 497 -33.64 -12.79 -11.20
CA GLU A 497 -34.56 -12.50 -12.30
C GLU A 497 -34.99 -11.03 -12.33
N GLY A 498 -35.44 -10.50 -11.19
CA GLY A 498 -35.82 -9.09 -11.05
C GLY A 498 -34.67 -8.14 -11.36
N ASN A 499 -33.47 -8.40 -10.82
CA ASN A 499 -32.28 -7.58 -11.05
C ASN A 499 -31.86 -7.57 -12.54
N HIS A 500 -31.79 -8.73 -13.19
CA HIS A 500 -31.37 -8.82 -14.59
C HIS A 500 -32.39 -8.17 -15.53
N LEU A 501 -33.70 -8.30 -15.27
CA LEU A 501 -34.73 -7.57 -16.02
C LEU A 501 -34.61 -6.06 -15.84
N GLY A 502 -34.34 -5.59 -14.61
CA GLY A 502 -34.15 -4.17 -14.34
C GLY A 502 -32.92 -3.62 -15.10
N ASN A 503 -31.82 -4.36 -15.06
CA ASN A 503 -30.58 -4.00 -15.76
C ASN A 503 -30.73 -4.03 -17.29
N LEU A 504 -31.49 -4.99 -17.85
CA LEU A 504 -31.87 -4.96 -19.27
C LEU A 504 -32.66 -3.70 -19.61
N GLY A 505 -33.61 -3.33 -18.75
CA GLY A 505 -34.38 -2.10 -18.90
C GLY A 505 -33.51 -0.85 -18.95
N LEU A 506 -32.52 -0.77 -18.06
CA LEU A 506 -31.52 0.32 -18.05
C LEU A 506 -30.66 0.31 -19.31
N ALA A 507 -30.12 -0.84 -19.70
CA ALA A 507 -29.27 -0.94 -20.89
C ALA A 507 -30.01 -0.61 -22.20
N TYR A 508 -31.29 -0.98 -22.33
CA TYR A 508 -32.12 -0.56 -23.46
C TYR A 508 -32.45 0.94 -23.42
N SER A 509 -32.59 1.54 -22.24
CA SER A 509 -32.72 3.00 -22.10
C SER A 509 -31.45 3.69 -22.63
N ASP A 510 -30.28 3.16 -22.29
CA ASP A 510 -28.98 3.72 -22.71
C ASP A 510 -28.75 3.56 -24.22
N LEU A 511 -29.38 2.56 -24.85
CA LEU A 511 -29.41 2.40 -26.32
C LEU A 511 -30.42 3.31 -27.04
N GLY A 512 -31.22 4.09 -26.31
CA GLY A 512 -32.29 4.88 -26.90
C GLY A 512 -33.51 4.06 -27.34
N GLU A 513 -33.77 2.92 -26.69
CA GLU A 513 -34.92 2.05 -26.95
C GLU A 513 -35.95 2.10 -25.79
N PRO A 514 -36.66 3.22 -25.57
CA PRO A 514 -37.48 3.45 -24.38
C PRO A 514 -38.64 2.46 -24.24
N ARG A 515 -39.22 2.00 -25.35
CA ARG A 515 -40.32 1.00 -25.32
C ARG A 515 -39.88 -0.32 -24.71
N LYS A 516 -38.71 -0.84 -25.12
CA LYS A 516 -38.15 -2.06 -24.54
C LYS A 516 -37.72 -1.84 -23.10
N ALA A 517 -37.13 -0.67 -22.80
CA ALA A 517 -36.77 -0.30 -21.44
C ALA A 517 -37.97 -0.38 -20.49
N ILE A 518 -39.10 0.23 -20.86
CA ILE A 518 -40.35 0.21 -20.08
C ILE A 518 -40.88 -1.21 -19.90
N GLU A 519 -40.85 -2.04 -20.94
CA GLU A 519 -41.29 -3.44 -20.87
C GLU A 519 -40.51 -4.22 -19.80
N PHE A 520 -39.18 -4.18 -19.87
CA PHE A 520 -38.30 -4.89 -18.94
C PHE A 520 -38.39 -4.34 -17.51
N LEU A 521 -38.46 -3.01 -17.35
CA LEU A 521 -38.63 -2.36 -16.04
C LEU A 521 -39.98 -2.72 -15.39
N LYS A 522 -41.07 -2.83 -16.17
CA LYS A 522 -42.38 -3.28 -15.65
C LYS A 522 -42.35 -4.74 -15.19
N GLN A 523 -41.68 -5.61 -15.93
CA GLN A 523 -41.47 -7.00 -15.50
C GLN A 523 -40.65 -7.06 -14.21
N SER A 524 -39.53 -6.33 -14.15
CA SER A 524 -38.68 -6.23 -12.96
C SER A 524 -39.45 -5.70 -11.74
N LEU A 525 -40.24 -4.63 -11.91
CA LEU A 525 -41.09 -4.06 -10.85
C LEU A 525 -42.12 -5.05 -10.34
N SER A 526 -42.75 -5.82 -11.23
CA SER A 526 -43.71 -6.86 -10.84
C SER A 526 -43.05 -7.93 -9.97
N ILE A 527 -41.83 -8.35 -10.32
CA ILE A 527 -41.05 -9.28 -9.49
C ILE A 527 -40.67 -8.63 -8.16
N GLY A 528 -40.13 -7.41 -8.17
CA GLY A 528 -39.74 -6.67 -6.97
C GLY A 528 -40.89 -6.54 -5.97
N LYS A 529 -42.11 -6.26 -6.45
CA LYS A 529 -43.33 -6.23 -5.63
C LYS A 529 -43.69 -7.61 -5.08
N ALA A 530 -43.56 -8.67 -5.88
CA ALA A 530 -43.88 -10.03 -5.46
C ALA A 530 -42.92 -10.58 -4.39
N ILE A 531 -41.65 -10.15 -4.38
CA ILE A 531 -40.64 -10.56 -3.38
C ILE A 531 -40.39 -9.51 -2.30
N GLU A 532 -41.16 -8.41 -2.32
CA GLU A 532 -41.03 -7.28 -1.40
C GLU A 532 -39.58 -6.71 -1.32
N ASP A 533 -38.86 -6.62 -2.45
CA ASP A 533 -37.51 -6.05 -2.49
C ASP A 533 -37.57 -4.54 -2.80
N PRO A 534 -37.40 -3.66 -1.79
CA PRO A 534 -37.57 -2.21 -1.96
C PRO A 534 -36.54 -1.59 -2.92
N ARG A 535 -35.37 -2.22 -3.10
CA ARG A 535 -34.33 -1.71 -3.99
C ARG A 535 -34.75 -1.84 -5.44
N ILE A 536 -35.25 -3.01 -5.83
CA ILE A 536 -35.75 -3.25 -7.20
C ILE A 536 -36.93 -2.32 -7.49
N ILE A 537 -37.88 -2.22 -6.55
CA ILE A 537 -39.06 -1.36 -6.68
C ILE A 537 -38.64 0.10 -6.91
N SER A 538 -37.78 0.62 -6.04
CA SER A 538 -37.34 2.02 -6.11
C SER A 538 -36.60 2.36 -7.41
N ILE A 539 -35.69 1.50 -7.86
CA ILE A 539 -34.95 1.69 -9.12
C ILE A 539 -35.92 1.71 -10.30
N CYS A 540 -36.84 0.75 -10.37
CA CYS A 540 -37.78 0.65 -11.48
C CYS A 540 -38.77 1.81 -11.51
N GLU A 541 -39.37 2.18 -10.38
CA GLU A 541 -40.33 3.28 -10.31
C GLU A 541 -39.69 4.62 -10.67
N LYS A 542 -38.46 4.87 -10.20
CA LYS A 542 -37.70 6.06 -10.57
C LYS A 542 -37.47 6.12 -12.08
N LYS A 543 -36.93 5.05 -12.68
CA LYS A 543 -36.59 5.04 -14.10
C LYS A 543 -37.83 5.07 -15.00
N LEU A 544 -38.90 4.37 -14.63
CA LEU A 544 -40.17 4.43 -15.37
C LEU A 544 -40.74 5.85 -15.39
N LYS A 545 -40.70 6.57 -14.27
CA LYS A 545 -41.14 7.96 -14.20
C LYS A 545 -40.30 8.90 -15.09
N GLU A 546 -38.99 8.67 -15.16
CA GLU A 546 -38.10 9.42 -16.07
C GLU A 546 -38.46 9.18 -17.53
N LEU A 547 -38.75 7.93 -17.92
CA LEU A 547 -39.10 7.55 -19.29
C LEU A 547 -40.53 7.96 -19.68
N ASP A 548 -41.48 7.99 -18.74
CA ASP A 548 -42.84 8.46 -18.97
C ASP A 548 -42.90 10.00 -19.12
N GLY A 549 -41.96 10.74 -18.50
CA GLY A 549 -41.89 12.20 -18.57
C GLY A 549 -41.20 12.77 -19.81
N THR A 550 -40.57 11.93 -20.64
CA THR A 550 -39.91 12.34 -21.88
C THR A 550 -40.83 12.44 -23.10
N ASP A 551 -42.05 11.87 -23.04
CA ASP A 551 -43.02 11.93 -24.15
C ASP A 551 -43.73 13.30 -24.28
N ASP A 552 -43.67 14.17 -23.27
CA ASP A 552 -44.38 15.47 -23.27
C ASP A 552 -43.58 16.65 -23.85
N ASN A 553 -42.30 16.47 -24.22
CA ASN A 553 -41.42 17.55 -24.71
C ASN A 553 -41.08 17.47 -26.22
N GLU A 554 -41.70 16.57 -26.99
CA GLU A 554 -41.48 16.42 -28.45
C GLU A 554 -42.69 16.80 -29.33
N ASN A 555 -43.53 17.77 -28.93
CA ASN A 555 -44.57 18.34 -29.81
C ASN A 555 -44.37 19.81 -30.12
#